data_AF-A0A966LQV1-F1
#
_entry.id   AF-A0A966LQV1-F1
#
_cell.length_a   1.000
_cell.length_b   1.000
_cell.length_c   1.000
_cell.angle_alpha   90.00
_cell.angle_beta   90.00
_cell.angle_gamma   90.00
#
_symmetry.space_group_name_H-M   'P 1'
#
loop_
_entity.id
_entity.type
_entity.pdbx_description
1 polymer ?
#
loop_
_entity_poly.entity_id
_entity_poly.type
_entity_poly.pdbx_seq_one_letter_code
_entity_poly.pdbx_strand_id
1 'polypeptide(L)' 'MIDDLIRLLFRLDLSAASRTQIKRDILLGGQSEDYYWTNAWNQFVTNPGDMANTTTVRNRTRDLIKYLMNLAEYQLA' A
#
# COMPACT_ATOMS: atom_id res chain seq x y z
N MET A 1 2.19 -2.87 -7.77
CA MET A 1 2.71 -2.67 -6.39
C MET A 1 1.95 -3.49 -5.36
N ILE A 2 0.70 -3.16 -5.00
CA ILE A 2 -0.04 -3.93 -3.96
C ILE A 2 -0.23 -5.40 -4.37
N ASP A 3 -0.56 -5.65 -5.64
CA ASP A 3 -0.71 -7.02 -6.16
C ASP A 3 0.61 -7.80 -6.15
N ASP A 4 1.75 -7.12 -6.37
CA ASP A 4 3.08 -7.75 -6.32
C ASP A 4 3.44 -8.16 -4.90
N LEU A 5 3.13 -7.30 -3.91
CA LEU A 5 3.31 -7.62 -2.49
C LEU A 5 2.41 -8.79 -2.06
N ILE A 6 1.16 -8.83 -2.52
CA ILE A 6 0.24 -9.94 -2.22
C ILE A 6 0.76 -11.25 -2.80
N ARG A 7 1.20 -11.26 -4.06
CA ARG A 7 1.79 -12.46 -4.71
C ARG A 7 3.06 -12.94 -4.01
N LEU A 8 3.83 -12.03 -3.40
CA LEU A 8 5.05 -12.38 -2.67
C LEU A 8 4.75 -12.96 -1.28
N LEU A 9 3.77 -12.40 -0.57
CA LEU A 9 3.50 -12.71 0.84
C LEU A 9 2.46 -13.82 1.05
N PHE A 10 1.56 -14.04 0.09
CA PHE A 10 0.45 -14.98 0.24
C PHE A 10 0.49 -16.10 -0.81
N ARG A 11 0.16 -17.33 -0.37
CA ARG A 11 -0.02 -18.49 -1.27
C ARG A 11 -1.33 -18.44 -2.05
N LEU A 12 -2.37 -17.88 -1.42
CA LEU A 12 -3.69 -17.69 -2.00
C LEU A 12 -3.94 -16.20 -2.15
N ASP A 13 -4.63 -15.85 -3.22
CA ASP A 13 -4.86 -14.45 -3.53
C ASP A 13 -5.98 -13.86 -2.65
N LEU A 14 -5.90 -12.56 -2.37
CA LEU A 14 -6.94 -11.85 -1.61
C LEU A 14 -8.15 -11.56 -2.51
N SER A 15 -9.34 -11.44 -1.93
CA SER A 15 -10.51 -11.00 -2.72
C SER A 15 -10.29 -9.60 -3.31
N ALA A 16 -10.92 -9.29 -4.45
CA ALA A 16 -10.87 -7.95 -5.04
C ALA A 16 -11.41 -6.86 -4.09
N ALA A 17 -12.43 -7.20 -3.30
CA ALA A 17 -12.98 -6.31 -2.27
C ALA A 17 -11.95 -6.01 -1.17
N SER A 18 -11.27 -7.05 -0.64
CA SER A 18 -10.23 -6.88 0.36
C SER A 18 -9.08 -6.02 -0.16
N ARG A 19 -8.63 -6.25 -1.39
CA ARG A 19 -7.57 -5.43 -2.02
C ARG A 19 -7.96 -3.98 -2.16
N THR A 20 -9.19 -3.72 -2.60
CA THR A 20 -9.73 -2.36 -2.74
C THR A 20 -9.79 -1.66 -1.40
N GLN A 21 -10.25 -2.36 -0.36
CA GLN A 21 -10.33 -1.85 1.00
C GLN A 21 -8.95 -1.50 1.56
N ILE A 22 -7.99 -2.43 1.48
CA ILE A 22 -6.60 -2.23 1.96
C ILE A 22 -5.93 -1.07 1.22
N LYS A 23 -6.10 -0.99 -0.11
CA LYS A 23 -5.59 0.14 -0.91
C LYS A 23 -6.17 1.46 -0.41
N ARG A 24 -7.49 1.53 -0.24
CA ARG A 24 -8.17 2.75 0.21
C ARG A 24 -7.68 3.22 1.57
N ASP A 25 -7.64 2.30 2.53
CA ASP A 25 -7.36 2.65 3.93
C ASP A 25 -5.90 3.05 4.12
N ILE A 26 -4.97 2.40 3.41
CA ILE A 26 -3.53 2.59 3.63
C ILE A 26 -2.91 3.50 2.56
N LEU A 27 -3.04 3.16 1.28
CA LEU A 27 -2.36 3.90 0.21
C LEU A 27 -3.09 5.19 -0.17
N LEU A 28 -4.43 5.19 -0.16
CA LEU A 28 -5.21 6.38 -0.48
C LEU A 28 -5.48 7.27 0.75
N GLY A 29 -5.15 6.79 1.96
CA GLY A 29 -5.42 7.53 3.20
C GLY A 29 -6.91 7.82 3.41
N GLY A 30 -7.77 6.86 3.04
CA GLY A 30 -9.23 6.97 3.13
C GLY A 30 -9.92 7.60 1.91
N GLN A 31 -9.16 8.16 0.97
CA GLN A 31 -9.72 8.75 -0.26
C GLN A 31 -10.20 7.67 -1.24
N SER A 32 -11.24 7.95 -2.03
CA SER A 32 -11.81 6.98 -2.98
C SER A 32 -10.98 6.82 -4.26
N GLU A 33 -10.27 7.87 -4.66
CA GLU A 33 -9.69 7.95 -6.00
C GLU A 33 -8.21 7.55 -6.05
N ASP A 34 -7.84 6.77 -7.07
CA ASP A 34 -6.48 6.24 -7.23
C ASP A 34 -5.43 7.32 -7.55
N TYR A 35 -5.86 8.49 -8.02
CA TYR A 35 -4.94 9.58 -8.33
C TYR A 35 -4.21 10.11 -7.08
N TYR A 36 -4.78 9.96 -5.88
CA TYR A 36 -4.13 10.40 -4.64
C TYR A 36 -2.81 9.67 -4.40
N TRP A 37 -2.78 8.35 -4.60
CA TRP A 37 -1.53 7.58 -4.49
C TRP A 37 -0.63 7.78 -5.70
N THR A 38 -1.21 7.81 -6.92
CA THR A 38 -0.45 7.99 -8.16
C THR A 38 0.34 9.30 -8.14
N ASN A 39 -0.28 10.40 -7.71
CA ASN A 39 0.36 11.71 -7.62
C ASN A 39 1.45 11.72 -6.53
N ALA A 40 1.17 11.20 -5.34
CA ALA A 40 2.15 11.13 -4.26
C ALA A 40 3.40 10.31 -4.66
N TRP A 41 3.18 9.17 -5.32
CA TRP A 41 4.25 8.32 -5.84
C TRP A 41 5.08 9.04 -6.91
N ASN A 42 4.42 9.64 -7.89
CA ASN A 42 5.11 10.37 -8.96
C ASN A 42 5.90 11.58 -8.43
N GLN A 43 5.36 12.29 -7.44
CA GLN A 43 6.06 13.38 -6.77
C GLN A 43 7.28 12.87 -5.98
N PHE A 44 7.20 11.69 -5.37
CA PHE A 44 8.33 11.08 -4.67
C PHE A 44 9.45 10.68 -5.64
N VAL A 45 9.08 10.11 -6.79
CA VAL A 45 10.03 9.71 -7.84
C VAL A 45 10.71 10.92 -8.48
N THR A 46 9.95 11.98 -8.77
CA THR A 46 10.47 13.16 -9.48
C THR A 46 11.12 14.19 -8.57
N ASN A 47 10.71 14.27 -7.30
CA ASN A 47 11.26 15.20 -6.32
C ASN A 47 11.43 14.53 -4.93
N PRO A 48 12.43 13.66 -4.76
CA PRO A 48 12.69 13.01 -3.47
C PRO A 48 13.17 13.99 -2.38
N GLY A 49 13.53 15.23 -2.73
CA GLY A 49 13.88 16.29 -1.77
C GLY A 49 12.68 16.85 -1.01
N ASP A 50 11.45 16.61 -1.49
CA ASP A 50 10.24 16.90 -0.74
C ASP A 50 10.11 15.92 0.43
N MET A 51 10.60 16.34 1.61
CA MET A 51 10.61 15.50 2.80
C MET A 51 9.19 15.12 3.28
N ALA A 52 8.21 16.00 3.08
CA ALA A 52 6.83 15.76 3.51
C ALA A 52 6.18 14.67 2.67
N ASN A 53 6.29 14.78 1.33
CA ASN A 53 5.79 13.75 0.43
C ASN A 53 6.56 12.43 0.59
N THR A 54 7.89 12.50 0.72
CA THR A 54 8.73 11.30 0.97
C THR A 54 8.32 10.58 2.26
N THR A 55 8.07 11.31 3.33
CA THR A 55 7.60 10.75 4.60
C THR A 55 6.23 10.09 4.43
N THR A 56 5.33 10.72 3.66
CA THR A 56 4.01 10.17 3.35
C THR A 56 4.10 8.85 2.59
N VAL A 57 4.85 8.82 1.48
CA VAL A 57 5.03 7.60 0.66
C VAL A 57 5.69 6.49 1.46
N ARG A 58 6.73 6.82 2.26
CA ARG A 58 7.42 5.87 3.13
C ARG A 58 6.46 5.25 4.15
N ASN A 59 5.70 6.07 4.87
CA ASN A 59 4.79 5.60 5.91
C ASN A 59 3.71 4.69 5.32
N ARG A 60 3.04 5.11 4.24
CA ARG A 60 1.99 4.31 3.59
C ARG A 60 2.51 2.97 3.06
N THR A 61 3.70 2.97 2.45
CA THR A 61 4.32 1.73 1.95
C THR A 61 4.70 0.80 3.10
N ARG A 62 5.33 1.33 4.16
CA ARG A 62 5.68 0.57 5.36
C ARG A 62 4.44 -0.03 6.01
N ASP A 63 3.39 0.75 6.16
CA ASP A 63 2.17 0.33 6.85
C ASP A 63 1.41 -0.72 6.02
N LEU A 64 1.44 -0.62 4.68
CA LEU A 64 0.91 -1.66 3.80
C LEU A 64 1.66 -2.99 3.98
N ILE A 65 2.99 -2.96 3.96
CA ILE A 65 3.82 -4.17 4.13
C ILE A 65 3.54 -4.80 5.49
N LYS A 66 3.53 -4.00 6.57
CA LYS A 66 3.22 -4.49 7.93
C LYS A 66 1.82 -5.12 8.01
N TYR A 67 0.81 -4.46 7.43
CA TYR A 67 -0.55 -4.98 7.43
C TYR A 67 -0.64 -6.33 6.71
N LEU A 68 -0.02 -6.43 5.53
CA LEU A 68 0.00 -7.67 4.75
C LEU A 68 0.77 -8.80 5.46
N MET A 69 1.90 -8.50 6.10
CA MET A 69 2.65 -9.51 6.86
C MET A 69 1.84 -10.05 8.03
N ASN A 70 1.20 -9.18 8.82
CA ASN A 70 0.35 -9.62 9.93
C ASN A 70 -0.82 -10.48 9.42
N LEU A 71 -1.45 -10.09 8.30
CA LEU A 71 -2.53 -10.87 7.70
C LEU A 71 -2.06 -12.25 7.21
N ALA A 72 -0.86 -12.34 6.64
CA ALA A 72 -0.27 -13.61 6.19
C ALA A 72 0.06 -14.53 7.38
N GLU A 73 0.59 -13.99 8.48
CA GLU A 73 0.85 -14.75 9.71
C GLU A 73 -0.44 -15.37 10.29
N TYR A 74 -1.56 -14.63 10.30
CA TYR A 74 -2.86 -15.19 10.71
C TYR A 74 -3.36 -16.32 9.81
N GLN A 75 -2.93 -16.38 8.55
CA GLN A 75 -3.31 -17.47 7.62
C GLN A 75 -2.40 -18.69 7.71
N LEU A 76 -1.24 -18.58 8.35
CA LEU A 76 -0.27 -19.68 8.53
C LEU A 76 -0.36 -20.37 9.90
N ALA A 77 -1.08 -19.77 10.85
CA ALA A 77 -1.26 -20.26 12.22
C ALA A 77 -2.33 -21.36 12.34
#